data_AF-A0A519L3A7-F1
#
_entry.id   AF-A0A519L3A7-F1
#
_cell.length_a   1.000
_cell.length_b   1.000
_cell.length_c   1.000
_cell.angle_alpha   90.00
_cell.angle_beta   90.00
_cell.angle_gamma   90.00
#
_symmetry.space_group_name_H-M   'P 1'
#
loop_
_entity.id
_entity.type
_entity.pdbx_description
1 polymer ?
#
loop_
_entity_poly.entity_id
_entity_poly.type
_entity_poly.pdbx_seq_one_letter_code
_entity_poly.pdbx_strand_id
1 'polypeptide(L)'
;AYVLAGLDSDVIKPFVIAYLALMGLWILWRARRDVESRPIRPRWVVAPLGLVGGFLDAIGGGGWGPTVSSTLVGAGQEPRRAIGTVNTAEFFVTVAVSATFVWSLVTGHWRQADALQDHAAAIGGLVVGGLLAAPFAGLIAKRVPRRPMTWAVGGLLIVLAIFQGVQLAGLLGQA
;
A
#
# COMPACT_ATOMS: atom_id res chain seq x y z
N ALA A 1 0.93 -14.64 -1.26
CA ALA A 1 1.21 -14.83 -2.70
C ALA A 1 0.58 -16.11 -3.24
N TYR A 2 0.96 -17.30 -2.74
CA TYR A 2 0.49 -18.60 -3.26
C TYR A 2 -1.04 -18.83 -3.22
N VAL A 3 -1.72 -18.34 -2.17
CA VAL A 3 -3.18 -18.49 -2.02
C VAL A 3 -3.99 -17.52 -2.89
N LEU A 4 -3.39 -16.39 -3.29
CA LEU A 4 -4.08 -15.34 -4.06
C LEU A 4 -4.08 -15.63 -5.57
N ALA A 5 -3.12 -16.44 -6.05
CA ALA A 5 -2.93 -16.74 -7.47
C ALA A 5 -3.90 -17.79 -8.03
N GLY A 6 -4.70 -18.46 -7.20
CA GLY A 6 -5.65 -19.50 -7.62
C GLY A 6 -7.14 -19.12 -7.48
N LEU A 7 -7.45 -17.86 -7.15
CA LEU A 7 -8.83 -17.41 -6.96
C LEU A 7 -9.33 -16.69 -8.22
N ASP A 8 -10.57 -16.98 -8.61
CA ASP A 8 -11.22 -16.33 -9.75
C ASP A 8 -11.24 -14.80 -9.56
N SER A 9 -10.74 -14.08 -10.56
CA SER A 9 -10.64 -12.62 -10.55
C SER A 9 -11.99 -11.92 -10.33
N ASP A 10 -13.09 -12.55 -10.74
CA ASP A 10 -14.44 -11.99 -10.58
C ASP A 10 -14.93 -12.00 -9.13
N VAL A 11 -14.41 -12.90 -8.30
CA VAL A 11 -14.68 -12.88 -6.86
C VAL A 11 -13.80 -11.83 -6.18
N ILE A 12 -12.55 -11.65 -6.61
CA ILE A 12 -11.58 -10.74 -5.97
C ILE A 12 -11.91 -9.26 -6.22
N LYS A 13 -12.33 -8.90 -7.45
CA LYS A 13 -12.65 -7.52 -7.86
C LYS A 13 -13.54 -6.76 -6.86
N PRO A 14 -14.71 -7.26 -6.43
CA PRO A 14 -15.56 -6.53 -5.47
C PRO A 14 -14.90 -6.33 -4.11
N PHE A 15 -14.08 -7.28 -3.63
CA PHE A 15 -13.34 -7.10 -2.38
C PHE A 15 -12.27 -6.01 -2.49
N VAL A 16 -11.56 -5.94 -3.63
CA VAL A 16 -10.56 -4.88 -3.88
C VAL A 16 -11.24 -3.51 -3.94
N ILE A 17 -12.38 -3.40 -4.63
CA ILE A 17 -13.16 -2.14 -4.69
C ILE A 17 -13.63 -1.72 -3.30
N ALA A 18 -14.19 -2.65 -2.52
CA ALA A 18 -14.63 -2.38 -1.15
C ALA A 18 -13.45 -1.94 -0.26
N TYR A 19 -12.30 -2.59 -0.41
CA TYR A 19 -11.08 -2.23 0.30
C TYR A 19 -10.60 -0.82 -0.08
N LEU A 20 -10.50 -0.50 -1.37
CA LEU A 20 -10.10 0.82 -1.85
C LEU A 20 -11.05 1.91 -1.39
N ALA A 21 -12.37 1.66 -1.44
CA ALA A 21 -13.38 2.58 -0.97
C ALA A 21 -13.23 2.84 0.53
N LEU A 22 -13.13 1.78 1.35
CA LEU A 22 -13.01 1.88 2.79
C LEU A 22 -11.70 2.60 3.19
N MET A 23 -10.59 2.28 2.52
CA MET A 23 -9.31 2.97 2.73
C MET A 23 -9.36 4.44 2.31
N GLY A 24 -9.95 4.76 1.16
CA GLY A 24 -10.13 6.14 0.71
C GLY A 24 -10.95 6.96 1.71
N LEU A 25 -12.08 6.42 2.18
CA LEU A 25 -12.93 7.04 3.20
C LEU A 25 -12.17 7.22 4.52
N TRP A 26 -11.41 6.22 4.94
CA TRP A 26 -10.62 6.28 6.16
C TRP A 26 -9.50 7.33 6.08
N ILE A 27 -8.79 7.43 4.95
CA ILE A 27 -7.76 8.45 4.73
C ILE A 27 -8.38 9.86 4.72
N LEU A 28 -9.52 10.05 4.06
CA LEU A 28 -10.22 11.34 4.06
C LEU A 28 -10.73 11.73 5.45
N TRP A 29 -11.27 10.78 6.20
CA TRP A 29 -11.69 10.99 7.59
C TRP A 29 -10.50 11.35 8.48
N ARG A 30 -9.36 10.65 8.32
CA ARG A 30 -8.12 10.92 9.05
C ARG A 30 -7.51 12.26 8.64
N ALA A 31 -7.61 12.68 7.37
CA ALA A 31 -7.11 13.97 6.92
C ALA A 31 -7.79 15.17 7.61
N ARG A 32 -9.02 14.97 8.13
CA ARG A 32 -9.78 15.96 8.91
C ARG A 32 -9.41 15.99 10.39
N ARG A 33 -8.78 14.94 10.94
CA ARG A 33 -8.41 14.87 12.35
C ARG A 33 -6.91 15.01 12.51
N ASP A 34 -6.50 15.98 13.32
CA ASP A 34 -5.11 16.00 13.77
C ASP A 34 -4.83 14.74 14.58
N VAL A 35 -3.77 14.03 14.19
CA VAL A 35 -3.34 12.80 14.86
C VAL A 35 -2.68 13.20 16.16
N GLU A 36 -3.48 13.43 17.19
CA GLU A 36 -2.99 13.55 18.55
C GLU A 36 -2.38 12.21 18.97
N SER A 37 -1.11 12.26 19.39
CA SER A 37 -0.42 11.11 19.94
C SER A 37 -1.04 10.76 21.29
N ARG A 38 -2.07 9.91 21.27
CA ARG A 38 -2.67 9.39 22.49
C ARG A 38 -1.71 8.37 23.10
N PRO A 39 -1.45 8.42 24.42
CA PRO A 39 -0.61 7.43 25.07
C PRO A 39 -1.28 6.04 25.00
N ILE A 40 -0.60 5.08 24.37
CA ILE A 40 -1.06 3.70 24.24
C ILE A 40 -0.43 2.90 25.38
N ARG A 41 -1.27 2.45 26.33
CA ARG A 41 -0.81 1.86 27.59
C ARG A 41 -0.34 0.39 27.50
N PRO A 42 -0.74 -0.46 26.53
CA PRO A 42 -0.12 -1.77 26.39
C PRO A 42 0.89 -1.84 25.23
N ARG A 43 2.17 -2.00 25.58
CA ARG A 43 3.30 -2.20 24.65
C ARG A 43 3.18 -3.47 23.80
N TRP A 44 2.45 -4.49 24.27
CA TRP A 44 2.28 -5.76 23.56
C TRP A 44 1.48 -5.63 22.25
N VAL A 45 0.69 -4.55 22.09
CA VAL A 45 -0.16 -4.34 20.90
C VAL A 45 0.69 -3.95 19.68
N VAL A 46 1.92 -3.49 19.89
CA VAL A 46 2.80 -2.98 18.82
C VAL A 46 3.30 -4.09 17.89
N ALA A 47 3.64 -5.27 18.41
CA ALA A 47 4.15 -6.39 17.62
C ALA A 47 3.11 -6.98 16.63
N PRO A 48 1.89 -7.35 17.05
CA PRO A 48 0.86 -7.82 16.12
C PRO A 48 0.42 -6.72 15.15
N LEU A 49 0.39 -5.45 15.59
CA LEU A 49 0.18 -4.32 14.70
C LEU A 49 1.26 -4.30 13.61
N GLY A 50 2.54 -4.29 13.95
CA GLY A 50 3.64 -4.30 12.97
C GLY A 50 3.55 -5.44 11.95
N LEU A 51 3.15 -6.63 12.39
CA LEU A 51 2.98 -7.81 11.52
C LEU A 51 1.82 -7.63 10.53
N VAL A 52 0.63 -7.28 11.02
CA VAL A 52 -0.55 -7.03 10.16
C VAL A 52 -0.28 -5.86 9.22
N GLY A 53 0.37 -4.82 9.73
CA GLY A 53 0.79 -3.67 8.98
C GLY A 53 1.72 -3.98 7.83
N GLY A 54 2.83 -4.68 8.09
CA GLY A 54 3.77 -5.09 7.06
C GLY A 54 3.16 -6.04 6.03
N PHE A 55 2.23 -6.91 6.45
CA PHE A 55 1.48 -7.75 5.53
C PHE A 55 0.55 -6.94 4.61
N LEU A 56 -0.20 -5.99 5.17
CA LEU A 56 -1.05 -5.09 4.40
C LEU A 56 -0.23 -4.16 3.48
N ASP A 57 0.95 -3.73 3.93
CA ASP A 57 1.90 -2.95 3.14
C ASP A 57 2.42 -3.74 1.93
N ALA A 58 2.71 -5.03 2.13
CA ALA A 58 3.11 -5.93 1.05
C ALA A 58 1.98 -6.20 0.02
N ILE A 59 0.70 -6.02 0.40
CA ILE A 59 -0.45 -6.22 -0.48
C ILE A 59 -0.90 -4.91 -1.16
N GLY A 60 -0.90 -3.81 -0.40
CA GLY A 60 -1.56 -2.55 -0.78
C GLY A 60 -0.68 -1.30 -0.77
N GLY A 61 0.58 -1.40 -0.33
CA GLY A 61 1.59 -0.35 -0.40
C GLY A 61 1.68 0.64 0.79
N GLY A 62 2.80 1.39 0.75
CA GLY A 62 3.58 2.16 1.75
C GLY A 62 2.93 3.06 2.83
N GLY A 63 1.67 2.90 3.20
CA GLY A 63 0.94 3.86 4.05
C GLY A 63 1.08 3.66 5.57
N TRP A 64 1.70 2.58 6.03
CA TRP A 64 1.54 2.10 7.41
C TRP A 64 2.57 2.65 8.42
N GLY A 65 3.72 3.12 7.93
CA GLY A 65 4.82 3.68 8.75
C GLY A 65 4.43 4.79 9.74
N PRO A 66 3.62 5.81 9.35
CA PRO A 66 3.15 6.83 10.27
C PRO A 66 2.28 6.29 11.40
N THR A 67 1.55 5.20 11.15
CA THR A 67 0.70 4.54 12.14
C THR A 67 1.56 3.76 13.15
N VAL A 68 2.57 3.02 12.69
CA VAL A 68 3.53 2.33 13.58
C VAL A 68 4.38 3.30 14.39
N SER A 69 4.91 4.32 13.72
CA SER A 69 5.73 5.32 14.40
C SER A 69 4.90 6.06 15.47
N SER A 70 3.66 6.43 15.17
CA SER A 70 2.76 7.03 16.18
C SER A 70 2.40 6.09 17.32
N THR A 71 2.30 4.78 17.07
CA THR A 71 1.98 3.80 18.12
C THR A 71 3.20 3.49 19.00
N LEU A 72 4.40 3.43 18.43
CA LEU A 72 5.66 3.33 19.17
C LEU A 72 5.91 4.55 20.05
N VAL A 73 5.72 5.76 19.50
CA VAL A 73 5.81 7.02 20.27
C VAL A 73 4.74 7.07 21.36
N GLY A 74 3.50 6.68 21.04
CA GLY A 74 2.41 6.55 22.01
C GLY A 74 2.68 5.50 23.10
N ALA A 75 3.49 4.48 22.81
CA ALA A 75 3.95 3.45 23.73
C ALA A 75 5.21 3.85 24.53
N GLY A 76 5.61 5.13 24.45
CA GLY A 76 6.70 5.73 25.22
C GLY A 76 8.10 5.55 24.62
N GLN A 77 8.22 5.20 23.34
CA GLN A 77 9.51 5.22 22.65
C GLN A 77 9.92 6.64 22.26
N GLU A 78 11.21 6.94 22.33
CA GLU A 78 11.75 8.20 21.82
C GLU A 78 11.44 8.34 20.31
N PRO A 79 10.91 9.49 19.85
CA PRO A 79 10.52 9.67 18.44
C PRO A 79 11.60 9.31 17.43
N ARG A 80 12.86 9.66 17.69
CA ARG A 80 13.97 9.32 16.80
C ARG A 80 14.20 7.81 16.68
N ARG A 81 14.04 7.06 17.78
CA ARG A 81 14.22 5.60 17.81
C ARG A 81 13.03 4.91 17.18
N ALA A 82 11.81 5.40 17.45
CA ALA A 82 10.59 4.89 16.82
C ALA A 82 10.66 5.01 15.29
N ILE A 83 11.01 6.19 14.78
CA ILE A 83 11.14 6.41 13.33
C ILE A 83 12.24 5.53 12.73
N GLY A 84 13.42 5.46 13.34
CA GLY A 84 14.53 4.63 12.84
C GLY A 84 14.20 3.13 12.82
N THR A 85 13.47 2.64 13.82
CA THR A 85 13.03 1.24 13.90
C THR A 85 12.03 0.91 12.79
N VAL A 86 11.05 1.79 12.56
CA VAL A 86 10.06 1.62 11.49
C VAL A 86 10.73 1.62 10.12
N ASN A 87 11.63 2.57 9.85
CA ASN A 87 12.35 2.63 8.58
C ASN A 87 13.20 1.37 8.32
N THR A 88 13.83 0.83 9.37
CA THR A 88 14.61 -0.42 9.26
C THR A 88 13.69 -1.60 8.94
N ALA A 89 12.52 -1.69 9.59
CA ALA A 89 11.54 -2.73 9.29
C ALA A 89 11.01 -2.62 7.85
N GLU A 90 10.68 -1.41 7.39
CA GLU A 90 10.24 -1.14 6.00
C GLU A 90 11.30 -1.57 4.98
N PHE A 91 12.59 -1.32 5.25
CA PHE A 91 13.67 -1.82 4.40
C PHE A 91 13.67 -3.35 4.28
N PHE A 92 13.60 -4.08 5.39
CA PHE A 92 13.59 -5.55 5.34
C PHE A 92 12.34 -6.11 4.66
N VAL A 93 11.16 -5.53 4.92
CA VAL A 93 9.91 -5.92 4.25
C VAL A 93 10.02 -5.69 2.74
N THR A 94 10.51 -4.53 2.32
CA THR A 94 10.68 -4.18 0.90
C THR A 94 11.68 -5.11 0.22
N VAL A 95 12.79 -5.43 0.88
CA VAL A 95 13.79 -6.40 0.39
C VAL A 95 13.18 -7.79 0.26
N ALA A 96 12.43 -8.26 1.26
CA ALA A 96 11.78 -9.57 1.22
C ALA A 96 10.75 -9.67 0.09
N VAL A 97 9.94 -8.62 -0.12
CA VAL A 97 8.96 -8.55 -1.22
C VAL A 97 9.68 -8.53 -2.57
N SER A 98 10.71 -7.69 -2.72
CA SER A 98 11.49 -7.59 -3.97
C SER A 98 12.20 -8.90 -4.29
N ALA A 99 12.81 -9.54 -3.30
CA ALA A 99 13.45 -10.85 -3.45
C ALA A 99 12.45 -11.94 -3.82
N THR A 100 11.27 -11.95 -3.20
CA THR A 100 10.20 -12.91 -3.53
C THR A 100 9.70 -12.71 -4.96
N PHE A 101 9.56 -11.46 -5.40
CA PHE A 101 9.18 -11.12 -6.77
C PHE A 101 10.23 -11.62 -7.79
N VAL A 102 11.52 -11.33 -7.56
CA VAL A 102 12.62 -11.79 -8.41
C VAL A 102 12.74 -13.32 -8.40
N TRP A 103 12.62 -13.94 -7.23
CA TRP A 103 12.64 -15.40 -7.09
C TRP A 103 11.50 -16.06 -7.87
N SER A 104 10.30 -15.49 -7.79
CA SER A 104 9.16 -15.92 -8.59
C SER A 104 9.51 -15.84 -10.08
N LEU A 105 10.08 -14.73 -10.55
CA LEU A 105 10.49 -14.52 -11.96
C LEU A 105 11.50 -15.57 -12.43
N VAL A 106 12.53 -15.85 -11.64
CA VAL A 106 13.61 -16.78 -12.01
C VAL A 106 13.17 -18.25 -11.96
N THR A 107 12.34 -18.64 -10.99
CA THR A 107 11.91 -20.05 -10.82
C THR A 107 10.86 -20.52 -11.84
N GLY A 108 10.41 -19.66 -12.75
CA GLY A 108 9.51 -20.06 -13.83
C GLY A 108 8.09 -20.41 -13.38
N HIS A 109 7.70 -20.08 -12.14
CA HIS A 109 6.31 -20.19 -11.66
C HIS A 109 5.32 -19.37 -12.50
N TRP A 110 5.81 -18.42 -13.30
CA TRP A 110 5.05 -17.68 -14.30
C TRP A 110 4.75 -18.47 -15.58
N ARG A 111 5.14 -19.75 -15.71
CA ARG A 111 4.68 -20.61 -16.83
C ARG A 111 3.27 -21.16 -16.60
N GLN A 112 2.76 -21.13 -15.38
CA GLN A 112 1.38 -21.54 -15.04
C GLN A 112 0.38 -20.39 -15.10
N ALA A 113 0.87 -19.14 -15.15
CA ALA A 113 0.08 -17.96 -15.42
C ALA A 113 0.63 -17.36 -16.71
N ASP A 114 -0.08 -17.49 -17.84
CA ASP A 114 0.28 -16.96 -19.18
C ASP A 114 0.55 -15.42 -19.24
N ALA A 115 0.80 -14.76 -18.10
CA ALA A 115 0.99 -13.34 -17.90
C ALA A 115 2.29 -12.76 -18.45
N LEU A 116 3.37 -13.54 -18.67
CA LEU A 116 4.65 -12.96 -19.12
C LEU A 116 4.62 -12.56 -20.61
N GLN A 117 3.86 -13.25 -21.45
CA GLN A 117 3.80 -12.92 -22.87
C GLN A 117 2.93 -11.68 -23.10
N ASP A 118 1.85 -11.52 -22.30
CA ASP A 118 0.89 -10.42 -22.44
C ASP A 118 1.15 -9.21 -21.52
N HIS A 119 1.90 -9.37 -20.41
CA HIS A 119 2.07 -8.30 -19.40
C HIS A 119 3.52 -7.94 -19.07
N ALA A 120 4.54 -8.58 -19.67
CA ALA A 120 5.94 -8.19 -19.44
C ALA A 120 6.22 -6.73 -19.82
N ALA A 121 5.62 -6.25 -20.92
CA ALA A 121 5.73 -4.85 -21.33
C ALA A 121 5.07 -3.91 -20.32
N ALA A 122 3.91 -4.29 -19.76
CA ALA A 122 3.20 -3.51 -18.75
C ALA A 122 4.00 -3.42 -17.44
N ILE A 123 4.54 -4.57 -16.96
CA ILE A 123 5.40 -4.62 -15.77
C ILE A 123 6.68 -3.81 -15.98
N GLY A 124 7.35 -3.97 -17.12
CA GLY A 124 8.54 -3.19 -17.48
C GLY A 124 8.26 -1.69 -17.54
N GLY A 125 7.13 -1.30 -18.16
CA GLY A 125 6.68 0.09 -18.20
C GLY A 125 6.39 0.67 -16.81
N LEU A 126 5.77 -0.11 -15.92
CA LEU A 126 5.54 0.27 -14.52
C LEU A 126 6.86 0.46 -13.75
N VAL A 127 7.84 -0.43 -13.93
CA VAL A 127 9.15 -0.33 -13.29
C VAL A 127 9.90 0.91 -13.76
N VAL A 128 10.01 1.10 -15.08
CA VAL A 128 10.72 2.25 -15.68
C VAL A 128 10.01 3.56 -15.34
N GLY A 129 8.69 3.60 -15.49
CA GLY A 129 7.86 4.76 -15.13
C GLY A 129 7.99 5.11 -13.65
N GLY A 130 7.99 4.11 -12.77
CA GLY A 130 8.19 4.29 -11.32
C GLY A 130 9.57 4.85 -10.98
N LEU A 131 10.64 4.31 -11.59
CA LEU A 131 12.02 4.80 -11.42
C LEU A 131 12.17 6.26 -11.86
N LEU A 132 11.59 6.62 -13.00
CA LEU A 132 11.60 7.99 -13.49
C LEU A 132 10.73 8.92 -12.65
N ALA A 133 9.59 8.45 -12.14
CA ALA A 133 8.68 9.22 -11.30
C ALA A 133 9.21 9.46 -9.88
N ALA A 134 10.01 8.53 -9.32
CA ALA A 134 10.54 8.61 -7.96
C ALA A 134 11.24 9.94 -7.60
N PRO A 135 12.16 10.51 -8.40
CA PRO A 135 12.79 11.80 -8.09
C PRO A 135 11.77 12.95 -8.06
N PHE A 136 10.79 12.94 -8.97
CA PHE A 136 9.72 13.94 -8.99
C PHE A 136 8.81 13.80 -7.77
N ALA A 137 8.45 12.57 -7.40
CA ALA A 137 7.67 12.29 -6.20
C ALA A 137 8.37 12.83 -4.95
N GLY A 138 9.69 12.62 -4.82
CA GLY A 138 10.49 13.18 -3.72
C GLY A 138 10.50 14.71 -3.70
N LEU A 139 10.65 15.35 -4.86
CA LEU A 139 10.63 16.81 -4.99
C LEU A 139 9.26 17.41 -4.65
N ILE A 140 8.17 16.77 -5.06
CA ILE A 140 6.81 17.20 -4.77
C ILE A 140 6.51 17.00 -3.28
N ALA A 141 6.83 15.83 -2.72
CA ALA A 141 6.63 15.54 -1.31
C ALA A 141 7.41 16.49 -0.38
N LYS A 142 8.56 17.01 -0.84
CA LYS A 142 9.31 18.03 -0.11
C LYS A 142 8.62 19.40 -0.08
N ARG A 143 7.85 19.76 -1.12
CA ARG A 143 7.22 21.09 -1.26
C ARG A 143 5.77 21.13 -0.81
N VAL A 144 5.03 20.03 -0.95
CA VAL A 144 3.59 19.98 -0.68
C VAL A 144 3.33 19.70 0.81
N PRO A 145 2.50 20.52 1.49
CA PRO A 145 2.15 20.26 2.88
C PRO A 145 1.44 18.90 3.06
N ARG A 146 1.61 18.26 4.22
CA ARG A 146 1.06 16.93 4.51
C ARG A 146 -0.45 16.82 4.28
N ARG A 147 -1.22 17.83 4.71
CA ARG A 147 -2.69 17.83 4.63
C ARG A 147 -3.23 17.72 3.19
N PRO A 148 -2.91 18.63 2.25
CA PRO A 148 -3.38 18.52 0.87
C PRO A 148 -2.92 17.23 0.19
N MET A 149 -1.73 16.72 0.53
CA MET A 149 -1.26 15.43 0.02
C MET A 149 -2.14 14.26 0.49
N THR A 150 -2.51 14.22 1.78
CA THR A 150 -3.43 13.19 2.32
C THR A 150 -4.82 13.28 1.69
N TRP A 151 -5.34 14.50 1.47
CA TRP A 151 -6.62 14.70 0.79
C TRP A 151 -6.59 14.25 -0.66
N ALA A 152 -5.51 14.56 -1.39
CA ALA A 152 -5.34 14.12 -2.77
C ALA A 152 -5.30 12.60 -2.89
N VAL A 153 -4.54 11.91 -2.04
CA VAL A 153 -4.48 10.45 -2.01
C VAL A 153 -5.83 9.82 -1.67
N GLY A 154 -6.49 10.29 -0.62
CA GLY A 154 -7.81 9.79 -0.23
C GLY A 154 -8.86 9.99 -1.31
N GLY A 155 -8.87 11.17 -1.95
CA GLY A 155 -9.75 11.48 -3.07
C GLY A 155 -9.49 10.58 -4.29
N LEU A 156 -8.22 10.39 -4.64
CA LEU A 156 -7.82 9.50 -5.73
C LEU A 156 -8.30 8.06 -5.51
N LEU A 157 -8.15 7.52 -4.29
CA LEU A 157 -8.63 6.17 -3.97
C LEU A 157 -10.15 6.05 -4.09
N ILE A 158 -10.90 7.06 -3.65
CA ILE A 158 -12.36 7.06 -3.81
C ILE A 158 -12.76 7.12 -5.28
N VAL A 159 -12.13 7.99 -6.07
CA VAL A 159 -12.39 8.07 -7.52
C VAL A 159 -12.08 6.74 -8.19
N LEU A 160 -10.96 6.11 -7.84
CA LEU A 160 -10.57 4.81 -8.39
C LEU A 160 -11.56 3.71 -7.99
N ALA A 161 -11.99 3.67 -6.73
CA ALA A 161 -12.97 2.70 -6.26
C ALA A 161 -14.33 2.89 -6.94
N ILE A 162 -14.79 4.13 -7.13
CA ILE A 162 -16.00 4.44 -7.88
C ILE A 162 -15.85 3.98 -9.34
N PHE A 163 -14.75 4.33 -9.99
CA PHE A 163 -14.50 3.95 -11.39
C PHE A 163 -14.52 2.43 -11.57
N GLN A 164 -13.80 1.70 -10.72
CA GLN A 164 -13.81 0.22 -10.75
C GLN A 164 -15.18 -0.36 -10.41
N GLY A 165 -15.92 0.25 -9.47
CA GLY A 165 -17.29 -0.15 -9.14
C GLY A 165 -18.27 0.04 -10.30
N VAL A 166 -18.14 1.14 -11.05
CA VAL A 166 -18.94 1.41 -12.26
C VAL A 166 -18.61 0.42 -13.38
N GLN A 167 -17.33 0.07 -13.56
CA GLN A 167 -16.93 -0.99 -14.49
C GLN A 167 -17.51 -2.36 -14.08
N LEU A 168 -17.48 -2.70 -12.79
CA LEU A 168 -18.03 -3.96 -12.28
C LEU A 168 -19.55 -4.04 -12.43
N ALA A 169 -20.26 -2.91 -12.26
CA ALA A 169 -21.70 -2.81 -12.45
C ALA A 169 -22.14 -2.89 -13.93
N GLY A 170 -21.20 -3.01 -14.88
CA GLY A 170 -21.48 -3.08 -16.32
C GLY A 170 -21.98 -1.75 -16.92
N LEU A 171 -21.84 -0.64 -16.20
CA LEU A 171 -22.26 0.70 -16.63
C LEU A 171 -21.24 1.38 -17.56
N LEU A 172 -19.98 0.93 -17.52
CA LEU A 172 -18.95 1.24 -18.51
C LEU A 172 -18.67 -0.07 -19.26
N GLY A 173 -19.10 -0.13 -20.53
CA GLY A 173 -19.07 -1.35 -21.34
C GLY A 173 -17.68 -1.98 -21.45
N GLN A 174 -17.68 -3.31 -21.62
CA GLN A 174 -16.49 -4.09 -21.94
C GLN A 174 -15.91 -3.57 -23.26
N ALA A 175 -14.79 -2.85 -23.18
CA ALA A 175 -13.95 -2.50 -24.31
C ALA A 175 -12.53 -2.99 -24.02
#